data_AF-A0A9W3A9N7-F1
#
_entry.id   AF-A0A9W3A9N7-F1
#
_cell.length_a   1.000
_cell.length_b   1.000
_cell.length_c   1.000
_cell.angle_alpha   90.00
_cell.angle_beta   90.00
_cell.angle_gamma   90.00
#
_symmetry.space_group_name_H-M   'P 1'
#
loop_
_entity.id
_entity.type
_entity.pdbx_description
1 polymer ?
#
loop_
_entity_poly.entity_id
_entity_poly.type
_entity_poly.pdbx_seq_one_letter_code
_entity_poly.pdbx_strand_id
1 'polypeptide(L)'
;MAEDIDTEYRKLLLQKIRTVFETNVSALHVLFVFHKYDPNILTMKDLDIVKICCNHKGYIEGASLLLKYLSRYAGWFKCLLSVLRDPSVKQASLADQLQAMKDELDEELKRKNAFQRVMRSGNVVRRQRLEWTREPL
;
A
#
# COMPACT_ATOMS: atom_id res chain seq x y z
N MET A 1 -17.73 10.32 4.92
CA MET A 1 -17.59 9.06 4.16
C MET A 1 -16.35 9.12 3.27
N ALA A 2 -15.15 9.16 3.87
CA ALA A 2 -13.87 9.25 3.17
C ALA A 2 -12.86 8.16 3.62
N GLU A 3 -13.29 7.21 4.46
CA GLU A 3 -12.43 6.17 5.05
C GLU A 3 -12.34 4.88 4.19
N ASP A 4 -13.29 4.67 3.27
CA ASP A 4 -13.32 3.45 2.43
C ASP A 4 -12.20 3.40 1.38
N ILE A 5 -11.83 4.55 0.79
CA ILE A 5 -10.80 4.61 -0.25
C ILE A 5 -9.41 4.28 0.32
N ASP A 6 -9.12 4.74 1.54
CA ASP A 6 -7.84 4.47 2.21
C ASP A 6 -7.69 2.97 2.55
N THR A 7 -8.78 2.32 2.95
CA THR A 7 -8.79 0.91 3.34
C THR A 7 -8.60 -0.04 2.15
N GLU A 8 -9.28 0.22 1.03
CA GLU A 8 -9.13 -0.60 -0.17
C GLU A 8 -7.76 -0.43 -0.82
N TYR A 9 -7.29 0.81 -0.95
CA TYR A 9 -5.94 1.11 -1.45
C TYR A 9 -4.87 0.42 -0.61
N ARG A 10 -4.98 0.51 0.72
CA ARG A 10 -4.06 -0.15 1.65
C ARG A 10 -4.01 -1.66 1.47
N LYS A 11 -5.16 -2.32 1.25
CA LYS A 11 -5.21 -3.77 0.95
C LYS A 11 -4.48 -4.10 -0.35
N LEU A 12 -4.72 -3.32 -1.41
CA LEU A 12 -4.05 -3.52 -2.71
C LEU A 12 -2.53 -3.33 -2.59
N LEU A 13 -2.09 -2.26 -1.91
CA LEU A 13 -0.67 -2.00 -1.69
C LEU A 13 -0.01 -3.13 -0.91
N LEU A 14 -0.64 -3.59 0.19
CA LEU A 14 -0.14 -4.73 0.96
C LEU A 14 0.01 -5.97 0.08
N GLN A 15 -1.01 -6.32 -0.72
CA GLN A 15 -0.95 -7.48 -1.61
C GLN A 15 0.17 -7.35 -2.65
N LYS A 16 0.34 -6.16 -3.25
CA LYS A 16 1.37 -5.88 -4.26
C LYS A 16 2.78 -6.09 -3.70
N ILE A 17 3.05 -5.61 -2.50
CA ILE A 17 4.41 -5.65 -1.92
C ILE A 17 4.69 -6.91 -1.09
N ARG A 18 3.66 -7.68 -0.72
CA ARG A 18 3.73 -8.77 0.27
C ARG A 18 4.87 -9.74 -0.01
N THR A 19 4.89 -10.34 -1.19
CA THR A 19 5.86 -11.39 -1.54
C THR A 19 7.29 -10.88 -1.47
N VAL A 20 7.54 -9.69 -2.03
CA VAL A 20 8.87 -9.07 -2.03
C VAL A 20 9.29 -8.72 -0.61
N PHE A 21 8.38 -8.18 0.20
CA PHE A 21 8.63 -7.87 1.60
C PHE A 21 8.97 -9.13 2.40
N GLU A 22 8.13 -10.16 2.34
CA GLU A 22 8.28 -11.40 3.11
C GLU A 22 9.57 -12.16 2.78
N THR A 23 10.04 -12.07 1.55
CA THR A 23 11.23 -12.80 1.08
C THR A 23 12.54 -12.05 1.36
N ASN A 24 12.49 -10.71 1.41
CA ASN A 24 13.71 -9.89 1.47
C ASN A 24 13.90 -9.14 2.80
N VAL A 25 12.83 -8.93 3.58
CA VAL A 25 12.92 -8.21 4.85
C VAL A 25 13.12 -9.17 6.01
N SER A 26 14.24 -9.03 6.72
CA SER A 26 14.42 -9.65 8.02
C SER A 26 13.72 -8.82 9.09
N ALA A 27 12.55 -9.28 9.53
CA ALA A 27 11.75 -8.59 10.54
C ALA A 27 12.58 -8.25 11.79
N LEU A 28 13.34 -9.20 12.33
CA LEU A 28 14.18 -8.98 13.51
C LEU A 28 15.20 -7.85 13.33
N HIS A 29 15.76 -7.69 12.12
CA HIS A 29 16.75 -6.65 11.86
C HIS A 29 16.12 -5.25 11.84
N VAL A 30 14.93 -5.12 11.28
CA VAL A 30 14.24 -3.82 11.12
C VAL A 30 13.52 -3.37 12.39
N LEU A 31 13.11 -4.30 13.28
CA LEU A 31 12.36 -3.97 14.52
C LEU A 31 13.05 -2.93 15.40
N PHE A 32 14.37 -2.96 15.52
CA PHE A 32 15.14 -2.07 16.40
C PHE A 32 15.21 -0.62 15.89
N VAL A 33 14.84 -0.38 14.63
CA VAL A 33 15.05 0.90 13.94
C VAL A 33 13.74 1.67 13.76
N PHE A 34 12.58 1.02 13.86
CA PHE A 34 11.28 1.68 13.63
C PHE A 34 11.05 2.92 14.52
N HIS A 35 11.26 2.79 15.83
CA HIS A 35 11.04 3.90 16.77
C HIS A 35 12.01 5.07 16.63
N LYS A 36 13.15 4.87 15.95
CA LYS A 36 14.07 5.96 15.61
C LYS A 36 13.44 6.92 14.59
N TYR A 37 12.63 6.40 13.67
CA TYR A 37 12.01 7.18 12.60
C TYR A 37 10.61 7.65 12.95
N ASP A 38 9.81 6.80 13.61
CA ASP A 38 8.49 7.16 14.10
C ASP A 38 8.18 6.41 15.41
N PRO A 39 8.16 7.10 16.57
CA PRO A 39 7.85 6.48 17.85
C PRO A 39 6.38 6.06 17.97
N ASN A 40 5.49 6.51 17.07
CA ASN A 40 4.07 6.17 17.09
C ASN A 40 3.75 4.92 16.27
N ILE A 41 4.74 4.36 15.56
CA ILE A 41 4.58 3.16 14.76
C ILE A 41 5.04 1.94 15.56
N LEU A 42 4.16 0.92 15.62
CA LEU A 42 4.34 -0.34 16.35
C LEU A 42 4.51 -0.13 17.86
N THR A 43 3.59 -0.64 18.67
CA THR A 43 3.80 -0.62 20.13
C THR A 43 4.91 -1.60 20.53
N MET A 44 5.52 -1.43 21.71
CA MET A 44 6.47 -2.42 22.26
C MET A 44 5.88 -3.83 22.29
N LYS A 45 4.57 -3.95 22.53
CA LYS A 45 3.85 -5.21 22.49
C LYS A 45 3.80 -5.81 21.08
N ASP A 46 3.58 -5.00 20.05
CA ASP A 46 3.60 -5.47 18.66
C ASP A 46 5.00 -5.96 18.28
N LEU A 47 6.05 -5.24 18.69
CA LEU A 47 7.44 -5.65 18.45
C LEU A 47 7.76 -7.01 19.09
N ASP A 48 7.33 -7.21 20.34
CA ASP A 48 7.53 -8.47 21.05
C ASP A 48 6.79 -9.64 20.39
N ILE A 49 5.53 -9.43 19.98
CA ILE A 49 4.74 -10.43 19.26
C ILE A 49 5.41 -10.82 17.93
N VAL A 50 5.91 -9.85 17.17
CA VAL A 50 6.64 -10.13 15.91
C VAL A 50 7.91 -10.92 16.20
N LYS A 51 8.67 -10.54 17.23
CA LYS A 51 9.89 -11.25 17.65
C LYS A 51 9.60 -12.71 18.04
N ILE A 52 8.56 -12.95 18.82
CA ILE A 52 8.09 -14.29 19.17
C ILE A 52 7.71 -15.06 17.89
N CYS A 53 6.96 -14.43 16.97
CA CYS A 53 6.58 -15.07 15.72
C CYS A 53 7.81 -15.49 14.89
N CYS A 54 8.82 -14.63 14.77
CA CYS A 54 10.08 -14.98 14.10
C CYS A 54 10.75 -16.21 14.71
N ASN A 55 10.79 -16.28 16.05
CA ASN A 55 11.46 -17.37 16.76
C ASN A 55 10.70 -18.71 16.68
N HIS A 56 9.36 -18.68 16.60
CA HIS A 56 8.54 -19.89 16.65
C HIS A 56 8.07 -20.38 15.27
N LYS A 57 7.79 -19.47 14.34
CA LYS A 57 7.19 -19.79 13.03
C LYS A 57 8.12 -19.57 11.86
N GLY A 58 9.22 -18.83 12.07
CA GLY A 58 10.19 -18.52 11.04
C GLY A 58 10.13 -17.07 10.57
N TYR A 59 11.13 -16.70 9.76
CA TYR A 59 11.36 -15.33 9.33
C TYR A 59 10.27 -14.79 8.40
N ILE A 60 9.74 -15.63 7.51
CA ILE A 60 8.71 -15.26 6.52
C ILE A 60 7.42 -14.89 7.24
N GLU A 61 6.99 -15.71 8.19
CA GLU A 61 5.79 -15.54 9.00
C GLU A 61 5.92 -14.32 9.91
N GLY A 62 7.11 -14.10 10.47
CA GLY A 62 7.46 -12.89 11.19
C GLY A 62 7.35 -11.62 10.33
N ALA A 63 7.89 -11.65 9.12
CA ALA A 63 7.79 -10.54 8.16
C ALA A 63 6.34 -10.29 7.73
N SER A 64 5.57 -11.35 7.46
CA SER A 64 4.14 -11.27 7.15
C SER A 64 3.36 -10.59 8.29
N LEU A 65 3.66 -11.00 9.53
CA LEU A 65 3.02 -10.44 10.72
C LEU A 65 3.41 -8.99 10.96
N LEU A 66 4.69 -8.64 10.76
CA LEU A 66 5.18 -7.27 10.82
C LEU A 66 4.43 -6.37 9.83
N LEU A 67 4.33 -6.81 8.57
CA LEU A 67 3.64 -6.05 7.53
C LEU A 67 2.16 -5.83 7.86
N LYS A 68 1.51 -6.86 8.42
CA LYS A 68 0.12 -6.77 8.91
C LYS A 68 -0.03 -5.73 10.02
N TYR A 69 0.87 -5.69 11.00
CA TYR A 69 0.83 -4.71 12.07
C TYR A 69 1.13 -3.30 11.58
N LEU A 70 2.19 -3.12 10.78
CA LEU A 70 2.56 -1.83 10.20
C LEU A 70 1.40 -1.18 9.47
N SER A 71 0.67 -1.97 8.69
CA SER A 71 -0.46 -1.47 7.92
C SER A 71 -1.56 -0.78 8.74
N ARG A 72 -1.60 -0.94 10.06
CA ARG A 72 -2.60 -0.31 10.92
C ARG A 72 -2.31 1.16 11.22
N TYR A 73 -1.04 1.56 11.09
CA TYR A 73 -0.56 2.88 11.49
C TYR A 73 -0.61 3.86 10.31
N ALA A 74 -0.95 5.13 10.55
CA ALA A 74 -0.86 6.16 9.52
C ALA A 74 0.62 6.41 9.16
N GLY A 75 0.93 6.65 7.88
CA GLY A 75 2.31 6.91 7.45
C GLY A 75 3.27 5.71 7.49
N TRP A 76 2.76 4.50 7.80
CA TRP A 76 3.56 3.29 7.96
C TRP A 76 4.50 3.00 6.79
N PHE A 77 4.02 3.22 5.55
CA PHE A 77 4.80 2.93 4.36
C PHE A 77 6.02 3.86 4.23
N LYS A 78 5.84 5.16 4.50
CA LYS A 78 6.94 6.14 4.51
C LYS A 78 7.97 5.80 5.59
N CYS A 79 7.50 5.42 6.77
CA CYS A 79 8.38 4.98 7.86
C CYS A 79 9.15 3.72 7.46
N LEU A 80 8.47 2.74 6.87
CA LEU A 80 9.10 1.51 6.40
C LEU A 80 10.23 1.79 5.40
N LEU A 81 9.99 2.65 4.40
CA LEU A 81 11.03 3.02 3.42
C LEU A 81 12.22 3.70 4.09
N SER A 82 11.97 4.53 5.11
CA SER A 82 13.02 5.22 5.87
C SER A 82 13.86 4.23 6.67
N VAL A 83 13.22 3.25 7.31
CA VAL A 83 13.88 2.15 8.05
C VAL A 83 14.73 1.29 7.11
N LEU A 84 14.21 0.92 5.94
CA LEU A 84 14.96 0.11 4.98
C LEU A 84 16.19 0.85 4.42
N ARG A 85 16.11 2.18 4.29
CA ARG A 85 17.23 3.04 3.90
C ARG A 85 18.19 3.38 5.05
N ASP A 86 17.90 2.97 6.28
CA ASP A 86 18.77 3.23 7.42
C ASP A 86 20.15 2.55 7.22
N PRO A 87 21.26 3.23 7.53
CA PRO A 87 22.60 2.69 7.37
C PRO A 87 22.87 1.42 8.20
N SER A 88 22.10 1.17 9.26
CA SER A 88 22.15 -0.08 10.01
C SER A 88 21.47 -1.23 9.26
N VAL A 89 20.37 -0.96 8.55
CA VAL A 89 19.60 -1.99 7.84
C VAL A 89 20.19 -2.30 6.45
N LYS A 90 20.71 -1.28 5.76
CA LYS A 90 21.37 -1.39 4.43
C LYS A 90 20.52 -2.02 3.34
N GLN A 91 19.21 -1.81 3.35
CA GLN A 91 18.26 -2.32 2.35
C GLN A 91 17.67 -1.20 1.48
N ALA A 92 18.48 -0.19 1.14
CA ALA A 92 18.04 0.96 0.35
C ALA A 92 17.46 0.55 -1.02
N SER A 93 18.10 -0.40 -1.72
CA SER A 93 17.60 -0.90 -3.01
C SER A 93 16.21 -1.57 -2.89
N LEU A 94 15.95 -2.25 -1.77
CA LEU A 94 14.64 -2.82 -1.49
C LEU A 94 13.60 -1.72 -1.25
N ALA A 95 13.97 -0.65 -0.54
CA ALA A 95 13.11 0.50 -0.36
C ALA A 95 12.72 1.14 -1.71
N ASP A 96 13.69 1.29 -2.62
CA ASP A 96 13.44 1.83 -3.96
C ASP A 96 12.52 0.91 -4.78
N GLN A 97 12.71 -0.40 -4.67
CA GLN A 97 11.84 -1.39 -5.31
C GLN A 97 10.40 -1.33 -4.78
N LEU A 98 10.23 -1.21 -3.46
CA LEU A 98 8.91 -1.08 -2.83
C LEU A 98 8.23 0.23 -3.24
N GLN A 99 8.98 1.33 -3.31
CA GLN A 99 8.46 2.62 -3.77
C GLN A 99 7.99 2.53 -5.23
N ALA A 100 8.78 1.91 -6.11
CA ALA A 100 8.39 1.70 -7.51
C ALA A 100 7.09 0.89 -7.64
N MET A 101 6.92 -0.18 -6.84
CA MET A 101 5.68 -0.96 -6.82
C MET A 101 4.47 -0.15 -6.37
N LYS A 102 4.65 0.77 -5.42
CA LYS A 102 3.59 1.71 -5.02
C LYS A 102 3.26 2.68 -6.14
N ASP A 103 4.26 3.24 -6.79
CA ASP A 103 4.06 4.22 -7.87
C ASP A 103 3.36 3.60 -9.08
N GLU A 104 3.70 2.34 -9.41
CA GLU A 104 2.96 1.54 -10.40
C GLU A 104 1.48 1.40 -10.01
N LEU A 105 1.18 1.03 -8.76
CA LEU A 105 -0.19 0.88 -8.29
C LEU A 105 -0.97 2.20 -8.37
N ASP A 106 -0.32 3.32 -8.00
CA ASP A 106 -0.91 4.65 -8.09
C ASP A 106 -1.27 5.02 -9.55
N GLU A 107 -0.38 4.71 -10.50
CA GLU A 107 -0.63 4.93 -11.92
C GLU A 107 -1.73 4.02 -12.48
N GLU A 108 -1.78 2.75 -12.09
CA GLU A 108 -2.84 1.81 -12.47
C GLU A 108 -4.22 2.32 -12.01
N LEU A 109 -4.32 2.84 -10.78
CA LEU A 109 -5.56 3.37 -10.23
C LEU A 109 -5.98 4.69 -10.89
N LYS A 110 -5.03 5.60 -11.16
CA LYS A 110 -5.31 6.83 -11.92
C LYS A 110 -5.87 6.52 -13.30
N ARG A 111 -5.29 5.55 -14.02
CA ARG A 111 -5.76 5.12 -15.35
C ARG A 111 -7.17 4.53 -15.29
N LYS A 112 -7.45 3.64 -14.32
CA LYS A 112 -8.79 3.07 -14.12
C LYS A 112 -9.84 4.14 -13.84
N ASN A 113 -9.51 5.11 -12.97
CA ASN A 113 -10.41 6.21 -12.64
C ASN A 113 -10.65 7.15 -13.84
N ALA A 114 -9.60 7.46 -14.61
CA ALA A 114 -9.73 8.25 -15.83
C ALA A 114 -10.64 7.56 -16.86
N PHE A 115 -10.46 6.24 -17.07
CA PHE A 115 -11.28 5.45 -17.99
C PHE A 115 -12.76 5.42 -17.57
N GLN A 116 -13.05 5.21 -16.28
CA GLN A 116 -14.44 5.23 -15.77
C GLN A 116 -15.12 6.59 -15.95
N ARG A 117 -14.38 7.71 -15.81
CA ARG A 117 -14.91 9.05 -16.06
C ARG A 117 -15.27 9.26 -17.53
N VAL A 118 -14.44 8.79 -18.46
CA VAL A 118 -14.70 8.89 -19.90
C VAL A 118 -15.94 8.07 -20.30
N MET A 119 -16.06 6.84 -19.81
CA MET A 119 -17.21 5.96 -20.12
C MET A 119 -18.55 6.49 -19.57
N ARG A 120 -18.53 7.14 -18.40
CA ARG A 120 -19.74 7.78 -17.85
C ARG A 120 -20.16 9.04 -18.62
N SER A 121 -19.21 9.87 -19.07
CA SER A 121 -19.50 11.05 -19.89
C SER A 121 -19.94 10.70 -21.32
N GLY A 122 -19.42 9.61 -21.90
CA GLY A 122 -19.83 9.15 -23.24
C GLY A 122 -21.30 8.70 -23.35
N ASN A 123 -21.93 8.33 -22.24
CA ASN A 123 -23.33 7.92 -22.20
C ASN A 123 -24.34 9.09 -22.08
N VAL A 124 -23.88 10.28 -21.68
CA VAL A 124 -24.75 11.47 -21.56
C VAL A 124 -24.94 12.15 -22.92
N VAL A 125 -23.93 12.10 -23.80
CA VAL A 125 -23.96 12.80 -25.10
C VAL A 125 -24.86 12.10 -26.14
N ARG A 126 -25.18 10.81 -25.96
CA ARG A 126 -26.02 10.06 -26.91
C ARG A 126 -27.54 10.23 -26.70
N ARG A 127 -28.00 10.82 -25.59
CA ARG A 127 -29.44 10.99 -25.31
C ARG A 127 -30.04 12.34 -25.72
N GLN A 128 -29.25 13.37 -26.02
CA GLN A 128 -29.80 14.69 -26.41
C GLN A 128 -29.99 14.89 -27.92
N ARG A 129 -29.71 13.88 -28.75
CA ARG A 129 -29.70 14.02 -30.22
C ARG A 129 -30.77 13.20 -30.95
N LEU A 130 -31.98 13.06 -30.38
CA LEU A 130 -33.07 12.29 -31.02
C LEU A 130 -34.49 12.89 -30.84
N GLU A 131 -34.64 14.14 -30.37
CA GLU A 131 -35.99 14.72 -30.11
C GLU A 131 -36.38 15.93 -31.00
N TRP A 132 -35.69 16.18 -32.12
CA TRP A 132 -35.98 17.38 -32.96
C TRP A 132 -36.22 17.12 -34.45
N THR A 133 -36.67 15.92 -34.83
CA THR A 133 -37.10 15.66 -36.22
C THR A 133 -38.48 15.00 -36.25
N ARG A 134 -39.51 15.76 -35.89
CA ARG A 134 -40.89 15.52 -36.32
C ARG A 134 -41.48 16.85 -36.78
N GLU A 135 -41.21 17.20 -38.02
CA GLU A 135 -42.03 18.17 -38.74
C GLU A 135 -43.34 17.49 -39.17
N PRO A 136 -44.50 18.12 -38.97
CA PRO A 136 -45.77 17.63 -39.47
C PRO A 136 -45.99 18.09 -40.92
N LEU A 137 -46.37 17.15 -41.79
CA LEU A 137 -47.10 17.41 -43.03
C LEU A 137 -48.41 16.64 -43.00
#